data_AF-A0A7V9E8L4-F1
#
_entry.id   AF-A0A7V9E8L4-F1
#
_cell.length_a   1.000
_cell.length_b   1.000
_cell.length_c   1.000
_cell.angle_alpha   90.00
_cell.angle_beta   90.00
_cell.angle_gamma   90.00
#
_symmetry.space_group_name_H-M   'P 1'
#
loop_
_entity.id
_entity.type
_entity.pdbx_description
1 polymer ?
#
loop_
_entity_poly.entity_id
_entity_poly.type
_entity_poly.pdbx_seq_one_letter_code
_entity_poly.pdbx_strand_id
1 'polypeptide(L)' 'GGGEGKTSGGRHPVSPWGQSEGRTRKRKASDQMIVRRRKSGKR' A
#
# COMPACT_ATOMS: atom_id res chain seq x y z
N GLY A 1 1.93 5.55 -16.98
CA GLY A 1 2.17 7.00 -17.10
C GLY A 1 3.21 7.16 -18.17
N GLY A 2 2.97 8.06 -19.14
CA GLY A 2 3.77 8.13 -20.38
C GLY A 2 3.75 6.83 -21.19
N GLY A 3 4.19 6.90 -22.44
CA GLY A 3 4.15 5.79 -23.40
C GLY A 3 3.02 5.93 -24.42
N GLU A 4 3.30 5.58 -25.66
CA GLU A 4 2.32 5.59 -26.74
C GLU A 4 1.37 4.40 -26.58
N GLY A 5 0.06 4.67 -26.63
CA GLY A 5 -0.96 3.64 -26.41
C GLY A 5 -1.14 3.23 -24.95
N LYS A 6 -1.87 2.14 -24.72
CA LYS A 6 -2.15 1.65 -23.36
C LYS A 6 -0.92 0.92 -22.82
N THR A 7 -0.46 1.36 -21.65
CA THR A 7 0.66 0.74 -20.92
C THR A 7 0.26 0.38 -19.49
N SER A 8 0.85 -0.68 -18.94
CA SER A 8 0.78 -1.03 -17.52
C SER A 8 1.51 -0.02 -16.63
N GLY A 9 2.25 0.94 -17.22
CA GLY A 9 2.87 2.06 -16.54
C GLY A 9 4.36 1.92 -16.26
N GLY A 10 4.98 0.79 -16.62
CA GLY A 10 6.45 0.60 -16.64
C GLY A 10 7.15 0.72 -15.28
N ARG A 11 6.38 0.73 -14.18
CA ARG A 11 6.87 0.88 -12.81
C ARG A 11 5.96 0.11 -11.86
N HIS A 12 6.45 -0.17 -10.66
CA HIS A 12 5.61 -0.75 -9.60
C HIS A 12 4.40 0.14 -9.31
N PRO A 13 3.25 -0.45 -8.90
CA PRO A 13 2.05 0.32 -8.56
C PRO A 13 2.31 1.34 -7.46
N VAL A 14 1.84 2.56 -7.68
CA VAL A 14 1.94 3.68 -6.76
C VAL A 14 0.65 4.49 -6.80
N SER A 15 0.37 5.23 -5.72
CA SER A 15 -0.69 6.23 -5.70
C SER A 15 -0.38 7.39 -6.67
N PRO A 16 -1.38 8.24 -7.00
CA PRO A 16 -1.16 9.42 -7.83
C PRO A 16 -0.10 10.38 -7.29
N TRP A 17 0.14 10.36 -5.97
CA TRP A 17 1.16 11.18 -5.29
C TRP A 17 2.48 10.43 -5.03
N GLY A 18 2.66 9.25 -5.64
CA GLY A 18 3.92 8.50 -5.61
C GLY A 18 4.12 7.62 -4.37
N GLN A 19 3.14 7.48 -3.49
CA GLN A 19 3.25 6.52 -2.38
C GLN A 19 3.12 5.09 -2.91
N SER A 20 4.10 4.25 -2.61
CA SER A 20 4.06 2.82 -2.94
C SER A 20 2.96 2.09 -2.15
N GLU A 21 2.50 0.97 -2.69
CA GLU A 21 1.61 0.07 -1.96
C GLU A 21 2.29 -0.51 -0.71
N GLY A 22 1.53 -0.66 0.38
CA GLY A 22 2.07 -1.18 1.64
C GLY A 22 1.23 -0.83 2.87
N ARG A 23 1.72 -1.21 4.06
CA ARG A 23 1.11 -0.84 5.34
C ARG A 23 1.44 0.61 5.68
N THR A 24 0.43 1.46 5.82
CA THR A 24 0.59 2.91 6.02
C THR A 24 0.54 3.37 7.48
N ARG A 25 0.20 2.49 8.43
CA ARG A 25 0.07 2.86 9.85
C ARG A 25 1.45 3.15 10.46
N LYS A 26 1.62 4.39 10.94
CA LYS A 26 2.77 4.83 11.76
C LYS A 26 2.65 4.34 13.21
N ARG A 27 3.77 4.34 13.95
CA ARG A 27 3.81 3.96 15.37
C ARG A 27 2.91 4.89 16.20
N LYS A 28 2.03 4.31 17.02
CA LYS A 28 1.17 5.04 17.96
C LYS A 28 1.21 4.36 19.33
N ALA A 29 0.96 5.10 20.41
CA ALA A 29 0.88 4.53 21.76
C ALA A 29 -0.13 3.38 21.86
N SER A 30 -1.25 3.49 21.14
CA SER A 30 -2.27 2.44 21.09
C SER A 30 -1.80 1.12 20.45
N ASP A 31 -0.66 1.09 19.76
CA ASP A 31 -0.10 -0.15 19.23
C ASP A 31 0.25 -1.16 20.33
N GLN A 32 0.51 -0.69 21.56
CA GLN A 32 0.80 -1.55 22.71
C GLN A 32 -0.39 -2.44 23.09
N MET A 33 -1.61 -1.97 22.84
CA MET A 33 -2.84 -2.71 23.14
C MET A 33 -3.27 -3.64 21.99
N ILE A 34 -2.59 -3.60 20.84
CA ILE A 34 -2.96 -4.40 19.67
C ILE A 34 -2.34 -5.79 19.80
N VAL A 35 -3.13 -6.76 20.25
CA VAL A 35 -2.69 -8.17 20.36
C VAL A 35 -2.43 -8.81 18.99
N ARG A 36 -3.28 -8.52 17.99
CA ARG A 36 -3.10 -9.02 16.61
C ARG A 36 -3.64 -8.07 15.56
N ARG A 37 -2.98 -8.05 14.40
CA ARG A 37 -3.47 -7.34 13.21
C ARG A 37 -4.52 -8.17 12.45
N ARG A 38 -5.30 -7.51 11.59
CA ARG A 38 -6.23 -8.17 10.68
C ARG A 38 -5.47 -9.02 9.64
N LYS A 39 -5.98 -10.20 9.32
CA LYS A 39 -5.51 -11.01 8.18
C LYS A 39 -6.16 -10.47 6.90
N SER A 40 -5.37 -10.20 5.88
CA SER A 40 -5.86 -9.92 4.53
C SER A 40 -5.93 -11.23 3.74
N GLY A 41 -7.03 -11.50 3.04
CA GLY A 41 -7.15 -12.69 2.18
C GLY A 41 -7.54 -13.98 2.90
N LYS A 42 -8.21 -13.89 4.06
CA LYS A 42 -8.82 -15.08 4.67
C LYS A 42 -10.01 -15.49 3.80
N ARG A 43 -9.84 -16.55 3.00
CA ARG A 43 -10.94 -17.36 2.48
C ARG A 43 -11.51 -18.23 3.60
#